data_AF-A0ABD5NB69-F1
#
_entry.id   AF-A0ABD5NB69-F1
#
_cell.length_a   1.000
_cell.length_b   1.000
_cell.length_c   1.000
_cell.angle_alpha   90.00
_cell.angle_beta   90.00
_cell.angle_gamma   90.00
#
_symmetry.space_group_name_H-M   'P 1'
#
loop_
_entity.id
_entity.type
_entity.pdbx_description
1 polymer ?
#
loop_
_entity_poly.entity_id
_entity_poly.type
_entity_poly.pdbx_seq_one_letter_code
_entity_poly.pdbx_strand_id
1 'polypeptide(L)'
;MSGNEPGVADVLGDGDGERPIPDGHEFALLLTHDVDRPYKTYQSLFYALTQPEKRRYHLSSLLPGVNPYWQFENAMAVERDLGVRSAFYFLDEQPLRERPVRDWLSMDGWRLYGGRYSLSDPRIRDLIAALDDGGWEVGLHGSYESYRDRDRLRDEQATVEAALGSEVTGGRQHYLNLAPETWRHQRALGLRYDASLGSSDDYGFDHGYGVRRPFDDDFAVFPLTAMEQALPDPGRDYDAAWAACEDLLEEARDNDAVATVLWHPRHFSHRDFPGYLRLYRALVERALDLGAWVGPPGEFYETAELGE
;
A
#
# COMPACT_ATOMS: atom_id res chain seq x y z
N MET A 1 -9.74 1.08 -14.76
CA MET A 1 -9.49 2.50 -14.50
C MET A 1 -10.13 2.78 -13.18
N SER A 2 -9.31 2.99 -12.18
CA SER A 2 -9.71 3.34 -10.83
C SER A 2 -9.04 4.65 -10.48
N GLY A 3 -9.56 5.29 -9.45
CA GLY A 3 -9.06 6.55 -8.98
C GLY A 3 -10.17 7.27 -8.24
N ASN A 4 -9.76 8.32 -7.53
CA ASN A 4 -10.63 9.14 -6.73
C ASN A 4 -11.79 9.68 -7.58
N GLU A 5 -13.03 9.50 -7.12
CA GLU A 5 -14.19 9.95 -7.86
C GLU A 5 -14.36 11.47 -7.83
N PRO A 6 -15.06 12.05 -8.83
CA PRO A 6 -15.44 13.45 -8.79
C PRO A 6 -16.20 13.77 -7.49
N GLY A 7 -15.77 14.81 -6.79
CA GLY A 7 -16.35 15.22 -5.50
C GLY A 7 -15.58 14.76 -4.26
N VAL A 8 -14.56 13.90 -4.39
CA VAL A 8 -13.61 13.64 -3.28
C VAL A 8 -12.85 14.92 -2.91
N ALA A 9 -12.45 15.70 -3.93
CA ALA A 9 -11.83 17.01 -3.73
C ALA A 9 -12.76 18.01 -3.03
N ASP A 10 -14.08 17.93 -3.24
CA ASP A 10 -15.04 18.84 -2.56
C ASP A 10 -15.12 18.58 -1.05
N VAL A 11 -14.71 17.39 -0.59
CA VAL A 11 -14.61 17.04 0.83
C VAL A 11 -13.29 17.53 1.43
N LEU A 12 -12.27 17.75 0.59
CA LEU A 12 -10.97 18.26 0.98
C LEU A 12 -10.97 19.78 0.74
N GLY A 13 -11.24 20.58 1.77
CA GLY A 13 -11.17 22.04 1.63
C GLY A 13 -9.85 22.56 1.03
N ASP A 14 -9.84 23.83 0.63
CA ASP A 14 -8.65 24.47 0.05
C ASP A 14 -7.50 24.55 1.09
N GLY A 15 -6.30 24.13 0.71
CA GLY A 15 -5.09 24.22 1.55
C GLY A 15 -4.07 23.13 1.24
N ASP A 16 -2.91 23.15 1.91
CA ASP A 16 -1.82 22.17 1.71
C ASP A 16 -1.81 21.02 2.74
N GLY A 17 -2.80 20.98 3.64
CA GLY A 17 -2.87 20.02 4.75
C GLY A 17 -2.03 20.45 5.98
N GLU A 18 -2.28 19.78 7.09
CA GLU A 18 -1.52 19.92 8.34
C GLU A 18 -0.15 19.25 8.20
N ARG A 19 0.92 19.87 8.71
CA ARG A 19 2.31 19.35 8.60
C ARG A 19 2.93 19.14 9.99
N PRO A 20 2.45 18.15 10.76
CA PRO A 20 2.88 17.95 12.13
C PRO A 20 4.13 17.07 12.13
N ILE A 21 5.26 17.65 11.72
CA ILE A 21 6.53 16.94 11.65
C ILE A 21 7.04 16.68 13.08
N PRO A 22 7.33 15.42 13.46
CA PRO A 22 7.84 15.10 14.79
C PRO A 22 9.12 15.87 15.12
N ASP A 23 9.25 16.26 16.39
CA ASP A 23 10.40 17.02 16.88
C ASP A 23 11.73 16.38 16.49
N GLY A 24 12.63 17.19 15.90
CA GLY A 24 13.97 16.75 15.50
C GLY A 24 14.05 16.13 14.09
N HIS A 25 12.96 16.18 13.32
CA HIS A 25 12.92 15.75 11.92
C HIS A 25 12.61 16.91 10.97
N GLU A 26 13.09 16.82 9.73
CA GLU A 26 12.89 17.84 8.69
C GLU A 26 11.58 17.62 7.91
N PHE A 27 11.16 16.36 7.78
CA PHE A 27 9.91 15.94 7.12
C PHE A 27 9.55 14.52 7.57
N ALA A 28 8.45 13.95 7.08
CA ALA A 28 8.05 12.58 7.37
C ALA A 28 7.87 11.75 6.09
N LEU A 29 8.30 10.49 6.14
CA LEU A 29 8.08 9.49 5.09
C LEU A 29 7.35 8.27 5.68
N LEU A 30 6.09 8.14 5.32
CA LEU A 30 5.23 7.04 5.73
C LEU A 30 5.36 5.85 4.77
N LEU A 31 5.75 4.69 5.30
CA LEU A 31 5.99 3.48 4.51
C LEU A 31 4.77 2.55 4.56
N THR A 32 4.24 2.20 3.38
CA THR A 32 3.07 1.32 3.27
C THR A 32 3.22 0.25 2.19
N HIS A 33 2.60 -0.90 2.42
CA HIS A 33 2.59 -2.06 1.53
C HIS A 33 1.19 -2.63 1.35
N ASP A 34 0.74 -2.71 0.10
CA ASP A 34 -0.54 -3.34 -0.22
C ASP A 34 -0.35 -4.83 -0.53
N VAL A 35 -1.00 -5.68 0.26
CA VAL A 35 -0.93 -7.14 0.13
C VAL A 35 -1.98 -7.64 -0.86
N ASP A 36 -1.85 -7.25 -2.13
CA ASP A 36 -2.83 -7.64 -3.15
C ASP A 36 -2.77 -9.11 -3.55
N ARG A 37 -1.54 -9.59 -3.77
CA ARG A 37 -1.24 -10.87 -4.41
C ARG A 37 0.02 -11.50 -3.82
N PRO A 38 -0.09 -12.13 -2.65
CA PRO A 38 1.02 -12.85 -2.03
C PRO A 38 1.48 -14.06 -2.86
N TYR A 39 0.64 -14.58 -3.76
CA TYR A 39 0.90 -15.81 -4.52
C TYR A 39 0.92 -15.60 -6.03
N LYS A 40 1.94 -16.16 -6.69
CA LYS A 40 1.98 -16.26 -8.16
C LYS A 40 1.30 -17.54 -8.63
N THR A 41 0.10 -17.42 -9.20
CA THR A 41 -0.75 -18.55 -9.60
C THR A 41 -0.85 -18.64 -11.13
N TYR A 42 -1.98 -18.27 -11.72
CA TYR A 42 -2.22 -18.31 -13.17
C TYR A 42 -1.25 -17.42 -13.96
N GLN A 43 -0.66 -16.42 -13.30
CA GLN A 43 0.34 -15.53 -13.90
C GLN A 43 1.57 -16.31 -14.36
N SER A 44 1.95 -17.39 -13.66
CA SER A 44 3.05 -18.27 -14.08
C SER A 44 2.80 -18.86 -15.48
N LEU A 45 1.59 -19.35 -15.75
CA LEU A 45 1.24 -19.89 -17.07
C LEU A 45 1.10 -18.78 -18.11
N PHE A 46 0.45 -17.68 -17.76
CA PHE A 46 0.29 -16.53 -18.66
C PHE A 46 1.65 -15.98 -19.13
N TYR A 47 2.57 -15.70 -18.20
CA TYR A 47 3.90 -15.18 -18.55
C TYR A 47 4.79 -16.23 -19.22
N ALA A 48 4.63 -17.52 -18.92
CA ALA A 48 5.32 -18.57 -19.68
C ALA A 48 4.95 -18.58 -21.18
N LEU A 49 3.71 -18.17 -21.51
CA LEU A 49 3.23 -18.07 -22.88
C LEU A 49 3.63 -16.73 -23.55
N THR A 50 3.54 -15.62 -22.82
CA THR A 50 3.77 -14.27 -23.37
C THR A 50 5.22 -13.80 -23.31
N GLN A 51 6.05 -14.37 -22.43
CA GLN A 51 7.49 -14.10 -22.28
C GLN A 51 8.30 -15.38 -22.53
N PRO A 52 8.40 -15.85 -23.80
CA PRO A 52 9.03 -17.12 -24.14
C PRO A 52 10.50 -17.21 -23.70
N GLU A 53 11.21 -16.09 -23.63
CA GLU A 53 12.59 -15.98 -23.17
C GLU A 53 12.76 -16.30 -21.68
N LYS A 54 11.74 -16.05 -20.85
CA LYS A 54 11.71 -16.39 -19.41
C LYS A 54 10.84 -17.62 -19.11
N ARG A 55 10.34 -18.34 -20.14
CA ARG A 55 9.39 -19.46 -19.98
C ARG A 55 9.80 -20.50 -18.94
N ARG A 56 11.06 -20.94 -18.95
CA ARG A 56 11.55 -21.95 -18.00
C ARG A 56 11.44 -21.47 -16.55
N TYR A 57 11.72 -20.19 -16.32
CA TYR A 57 11.58 -19.56 -15.02
C TYR A 57 10.10 -19.49 -14.60
N HIS A 58 9.22 -18.98 -15.46
CA HIS A 58 7.79 -18.89 -15.15
C HIS A 58 7.12 -20.25 -14.92
N LEU A 59 7.56 -21.30 -15.61
CA LEU A 59 7.11 -22.67 -15.32
C LEU A 59 7.70 -23.21 -14.00
N SER A 60 8.93 -22.84 -13.66
CA SER A 60 9.53 -23.25 -12.38
C SER A 60 8.84 -22.64 -11.16
N SER A 61 8.17 -21.49 -11.30
CA SER A 61 7.35 -20.91 -10.21
C SER A 61 6.03 -21.64 -9.97
N LEU A 62 5.73 -22.72 -10.70
CA LEU A 62 4.64 -23.65 -10.38
C LEU A 62 5.09 -24.78 -9.44
N LEU A 63 6.40 -24.91 -9.18
CA LEU A 63 6.91 -25.95 -8.29
C LEU A 63 6.48 -25.69 -6.84
N PRO A 64 6.07 -26.73 -6.08
CA PRO A 64 5.70 -26.57 -4.67
C PRO A 64 6.81 -25.88 -3.87
N GLY A 65 6.43 -24.91 -3.05
CA GLY A 65 7.35 -24.15 -2.20
C GLY A 65 8.06 -22.98 -2.90
N VAL A 66 7.95 -22.85 -4.23
CA VAL A 66 8.49 -21.68 -4.95
C VAL A 66 7.38 -20.65 -5.10
N ASN A 67 7.51 -19.51 -4.41
CA ASN A 67 6.58 -18.39 -4.60
C ASN A 67 7.36 -17.07 -4.70
N PRO A 68 7.67 -16.61 -5.93
CA PRO A 68 8.42 -15.37 -6.11
C PRO A 68 7.65 -14.13 -5.65
N TYR A 69 6.32 -14.17 -5.53
CA TYR A 69 5.55 -13.03 -5.03
C TYR A 69 5.56 -12.91 -3.50
N TRP A 70 5.96 -13.97 -2.80
CA TRP A 70 6.15 -13.96 -1.36
C TRP A 70 7.49 -13.31 -1.05
N GLN A 71 7.49 -12.02 -0.74
CA GLN A 71 8.70 -11.22 -0.53
C GLN A 71 8.66 -10.45 0.80
N PHE A 72 7.77 -10.82 1.71
CA PHE A 72 7.58 -10.15 2.99
C PHE A 72 8.86 -10.19 3.84
N GLU A 73 9.57 -11.31 3.84
CA GLU A 73 10.83 -11.45 4.57
C GLU A 73 11.92 -10.53 4.03
N ASN A 74 11.93 -10.26 2.72
CA ASN A 74 12.88 -9.33 2.11
C ASN A 74 12.55 -7.88 2.49
N ALA A 75 11.27 -7.50 2.48
CA ALA A 75 10.82 -6.18 2.94
C ALA A 75 11.18 -5.96 4.41
N MET A 76 10.75 -6.89 5.29
CA MET A 76 11.05 -6.85 6.72
C MET A 76 12.55 -6.86 7.02
N ALA A 77 13.37 -7.55 6.22
CA ALA A 77 14.82 -7.55 6.40
C ALA A 77 15.43 -6.18 6.08
N VAL A 78 15.03 -5.53 4.98
CA VAL A 78 15.48 -4.18 4.65
C VAL A 78 15.13 -3.20 5.77
N GLU A 79 13.88 -3.21 6.20
CA GLU A 79 13.41 -2.28 7.23
C GLU A 79 14.06 -2.52 8.59
N ARG A 80 14.23 -3.79 8.98
CA ARG A 80 14.95 -4.15 10.21
C ARG A 80 16.40 -3.70 10.18
N ASP A 81 17.09 -3.87 9.04
CA ASP A 81 18.48 -3.42 8.88
C ASP A 81 18.61 -1.91 9.02
N LEU A 82 17.59 -1.17 8.57
CA LEU A 82 17.54 0.30 8.62
C LEU A 82 16.92 0.85 9.92
N GLY A 83 16.41 -0.03 10.79
CA GLY A 83 15.81 0.36 12.07
C GLY A 83 14.42 0.99 11.95
N VAL A 84 13.71 0.79 10.84
CA VAL A 84 12.37 1.35 10.58
C VAL A 84 11.30 0.26 10.53
N ARG A 85 10.03 0.66 10.49
CA ARG A 85 8.87 -0.21 10.26
C ARG A 85 7.94 0.43 9.23
N SER A 86 7.09 -0.40 8.64
CA SER A 86 6.08 0.00 7.66
C SER A 86 4.72 -0.63 7.99
N ALA A 87 3.68 -0.21 7.28
CA ALA A 87 2.36 -0.79 7.38
C ALA A 87 2.08 -1.77 6.23
N PHE A 88 1.48 -2.92 6.54
CA PHE A 88 1.00 -3.90 5.57
C PHE A 88 -0.53 -3.95 5.60
N TYR A 89 -1.15 -3.60 4.48
CA TYR A 89 -2.60 -3.59 4.33
C TYR A 89 -3.09 -4.89 3.68
N PHE A 90 -3.93 -5.62 4.40
CA PHE A 90 -4.42 -6.93 3.99
C PHE A 90 -5.81 -6.86 3.36
N LEU A 91 -5.93 -7.52 2.22
CA LEU A 91 -7.10 -7.51 1.36
C LEU A 91 -7.96 -8.75 1.55
N ASP A 92 -9.22 -8.53 1.91
CA ASP A 92 -10.26 -9.57 1.88
C ASP A 92 -11.26 -9.30 0.75
N GLU A 93 -10.89 -9.67 -0.47
CA GLU A 93 -11.78 -9.51 -1.62
C GLU A 93 -12.54 -10.80 -1.93
N GLN A 94 -13.82 -10.63 -2.28
CA GLN A 94 -14.66 -11.67 -2.85
C GLN A 94 -13.92 -12.49 -3.92
N PRO A 95 -13.97 -13.82 -3.83
CA PRO A 95 -13.36 -14.68 -4.82
C PRO A 95 -14.17 -14.65 -6.11
N LEU A 96 -13.49 -14.84 -7.26
CA LEU A 96 -14.14 -14.86 -8.57
C LEU A 96 -15.34 -15.83 -8.64
N ARG A 97 -15.33 -16.91 -7.85
CA ARG A 97 -16.42 -17.89 -7.80
C ARG A 97 -17.77 -17.33 -7.31
N GLU A 98 -17.72 -16.26 -6.51
CA GLU A 98 -18.88 -15.56 -5.96
C GLU A 98 -19.31 -14.40 -6.86
N ARG A 99 -18.62 -14.19 -7.99
CA ARG A 99 -18.94 -13.19 -9.01
C ARG A 99 -19.83 -13.74 -10.13
N PRO A 100 -20.60 -12.87 -10.80
CA PRO A 100 -21.34 -13.24 -12.01
C PRO A 100 -20.44 -13.91 -13.08
N VAL A 101 -20.96 -14.93 -13.76
CA VAL A 101 -20.21 -15.72 -14.77
C VAL A 101 -19.59 -14.86 -15.88
N ARG A 102 -20.16 -13.69 -16.19
CA ARG A 102 -19.57 -12.73 -17.13
C ARG A 102 -18.17 -12.26 -16.72
N ASP A 103 -17.91 -12.12 -15.42
CA ASP A 103 -16.61 -11.69 -14.89
C ASP A 103 -15.57 -12.81 -15.04
N TRP A 104 -15.99 -14.07 -15.09
CA TRP A 104 -15.11 -15.20 -15.33
C TRP A 104 -14.61 -15.27 -16.77
N LEU A 105 -15.33 -14.62 -17.69
CA LEU A 105 -15.02 -14.59 -19.11
C LEU A 105 -14.26 -13.31 -19.50
N SER A 106 -14.02 -12.38 -18.57
CA SER A 106 -13.32 -11.14 -18.83
C SER A 106 -11.90 -11.14 -18.24
N MET A 107 -10.94 -10.55 -18.96
CA MET A 107 -9.59 -10.34 -18.43
C MET A 107 -9.60 -9.43 -17.20
N ASP A 108 -10.52 -8.46 -17.16
CA ASP A 108 -10.70 -7.57 -16.00
C ASP A 108 -11.21 -8.33 -14.77
N GLY A 109 -12.13 -9.30 -14.93
CA GLY A 109 -12.59 -10.11 -13.81
C GLY A 109 -11.52 -11.04 -13.26
N TRP A 110 -10.67 -11.62 -14.11
CA TRP A 110 -9.49 -12.37 -13.65
C TRP A 110 -8.40 -11.46 -13.07
N ARG A 111 -8.23 -10.26 -13.60
CA ARG A 111 -7.31 -9.27 -13.03
C ARG A 111 -7.81 -8.81 -11.67
N LEU A 112 -9.10 -8.51 -11.51
CA LEU A 112 -9.66 -8.02 -10.26
C LEU A 112 -9.81 -9.18 -9.26
N TYR A 113 -10.51 -10.26 -9.60
CA TYR A 113 -10.89 -11.30 -8.64
C TYR A 113 -10.07 -12.59 -8.75
N GLY A 114 -9.13 -12.67 -9.69
CA GLY A 114 -8.24 -13.81 -9.85
C GLY A 114 -6.95 -13.64 -9.06
N GLY A 115 -6.58 -14.66 -8.28
CA GLY A 115 -5.35 -14.69 -7.49
C GLY A 115 -5.53 -14.28 -6.03
N ARG A 116 -6.78 -14.33 -5.54
CA ARG A 116 -7.13 -14.05 -4.16
C ARG A 116 -6.55 -15.10 -3.21
N TYR A 117 -6.22 -14.62 -2.01
CA TYR A 117 -5.81 -15.43 -0.88
C TYR A 117 -6.88 -15.31 0.20
N SER A 118 -6.81 -16.17 1.22
CA SER A 118 -7.69 -16.06 2.37
C SER A 118 -6.86 -15.67 3.58
N LEU A 119 -7.40 -14.77 4.40
CA LEU A 119 -6.85 -14.46 5.72
C LEU A 119 -6.94 -15.64 6.69
N SER A 120 -7.69 -16.69 6.33
CA SER A 120 -7.70 -17.97 7.05
C SER A 120 -6.58 -18.94 6.65
N ASP A 121 -5.82 -18.65 5.59
CA ASP A 121 -4.65 -19.43 5.18
C ASP A 121 -3.61 -19.40 6.31
N PRO A 122 -3.15 -20.57 6.83
CA PRO A 122 -2.15 -20.62 7.88
C PRO A 122 -0.90 -19.79 7.58
N ARG A 123 -0.43 -19.76 6.32
CA ARG A 123 0.75 -18.97 5.96
C ARG A 123 0.53 -17.46 6.10
N ILE A 124 -0.69 -17.00 5.81
CA ILE A 124 -1.05 -15.59 5.91
C ILE A 124 -1.26 -15.22 7.37
N ARG A 125 -1.85 -16.11 8.18
CA ARG A 125 -1.95 -15.92 9.63
C ARG A 125 -0.58 -15.85 10.29
N ASP A 126 0.32 -16.77 9.94
CA ASP A 126 1.69 -16.78 10.43
C ASP A 126 2.43 -15.50 10.01
N LEU A 127 2.17 -14.98 8.81
CA LEU A 127 2.71 -13.70 8.34
C LEU A 127 2.17 -12.52 9.14
N ILE A 128 0.85 -12.44 9.34
CA ILE A 128 0.21 -11.36 10.12
C ILE A 128 0.76 -11.35 11.55
N ALA A 129 0.84 -12.52 12.20
CA ALA A 129 1.42 -12.65 13.53
C ALA A 129 2.90 -12.22 13.55
N ALA A 130 3.70 -12.62 12.55
CA ALA A 130 5.11 -12.24 12.49
C ALA A 130 5.32 -10.72 12.25
N LEU A 131 4.42 -10.08 11.51
CA LEU A 131 4.42 -8.62 11.32
C LEU A 131 4.10 -7.92 12.63
N ASP A 132 3.00 -8.31 13.28
CA ASP A 132 2.55 -7.74 14.55
C ASP A 132 3.59 -7.91 15.67
N ASP A 133 4.07 -9.15 15.90
CA ASP A 133 5.14 -9.47 16.86
C ASP A 133 6.44 -8.69 16.57
N GLY A 134 6.65 -8.33 15.31
CA GLY A 134 7.82 -7.60 14.83
C GLY A 134 7.72 -6.08 14.93
N GLY A 135 6.54 -5.55 15.27
CA GLY A 135 6.23 -4.12 15.34
C GLY A 135 5.87 -3.48 13.99
N TRP A 136 5.53 -4.27 12.98
CA TRP A 136 4.95 -3.75 11.73
C TRP A 136 3.46 -3.50 11.93
N GLU A 137 2.94 -2.43 11.34
CA GLU A 137 1.51 -2.16 11.38
C GLU A 137 0.78 -3.13 10.43
N VAL A 138 -0.32 -3.70 10.90
CA VAL A 138 -1.27 -4.47 10.09
C VAL A 138 -2.55 -3.65 9.97
N GLY A 139 -2.95 -3.35 8.73
CA GLY A 139 -4.13 -2.52 8.46
C GLY A 139 -5.07 -3.12 7.43
N LEU A 140 -6.17 -2.41 7.19
CA LEU A 140 -7.22 -2.83 6.27
C LEU A 140 -6.88 -2.45 4.82
N HIS A 141 -6.92 -3.41 3.90
CA HIS A 141 -7.01 -3.12 2.48
C HIS A 141 -8.44 -3.36 1.99
N GLY A 142 -9.27 -2.32 1.95
CA GLY A 142 -10.67 -2.44 1.58
C GLY A 142 -10.83 -2.96 0.14
N SER A 143 -11.76 -3.89 -0.07
CA SER A 143 -11.99 -4.50 -1.38
C SER A 143 -12.45 -3.51 -2.46
N TYR A 144 -12.42 -3.94 -3.73
CA TYR A 144 -12.79 -3.08 -4.85
C TYR A 144 -14.20 -2.50 -4.74
N GLU A 145 -15.12 -3.19 -4.05
CA GLU A 145 -16.52 -2.76 -3.89
C GLU A 145 -16.81 -2.13 -2.52
N SER A 146 -15.90 -2.20 -1.54
CA SER A 146 -16.15 -1.77 -0.15
C SER A 146 -16.21 -0.25 0.03
N TYR A 147 -15.55 0.53 -0.83
CA TYR A 147 -15.48 1.99 -0.68
C TYR A 147 -16.85 2.70 -0.72
N ARG A 148 -17.89 2.03 -1.25
CA ARG A 148 -19.29 2.50 -1.29
C ARG A 148 -20.25 1.67 -0.43
N ASP A 149 -19.75 0.66 0.25
CA ASP A 149 -20.55 -0.32 0.99
C ASP A 149 -19.97 -0.48 2.40
N ARG A 150 -20.53 0.29 3.34
CA ARG A 150 -20.10 0.26 4.74
C ARG A 150 -20.24 -1.11 5.38
N ASP A 151 -21.28 -1.86 5.03
CA ASP A 151 -21.52 -3.15 5.68
C ASP A 151 -20.50 -4.19 5.21
N ARG A 152 -20.17 -4.16 3.92
CA ARG A 152 -19.03 -4.90 3.37
C ARG A 152 -17.71 -4.50 4.02
N LEU A 153 -17.41 -3.20 4.10
CA LEU A 153 -16.17 -2.73 4.71
C LEU A 153 -16.05 -3.18 6.17
N ARG A 154 -17.17 -3.23 6.92
CA ARG A 154 -17.22 -3.76 8.29
C ARG A 154 -16.89 -5.24 8.35
N ASP A 155 -17.45 -6.04 7.45
CA ASP A 155 -17.21 -7.49 7.42
C ASP A 155 -15.74 -7.79 7.05
N GLU A 156 -15.16 -7.02 6.14
CA GLU A 156 -13.75 -7.11 5.75
C GLU A 156 -12.82 -6.68 6.90
N GLN A 157 -13.14 -5.57 7.57
CA GLN A 157 -12.43 -5.12 8.78
C GLN A 157 -12.44 -6.21 9.85
N ALA A 158 -13.61 -6.77 10.17
CA ALA A 158 -13.75 -7.82 11.17
C ALA A 158 -12.94 -9.08 10.81
N THR A 159 -12.79 -9.38 9.51
CA THR A 159 -11.99 -10.53 9.05
C THR A 159 -10.49 -10.28 9.25
N VAL A 160 -10.01 -9.07 8.97
CA VAL A 160 -8.61 -8.68 9.24
C VAL A 160 -8.33 -8.67 10.74
N GLU A 161 -9.19 -8.04 11.54
CA GLU A 161 -9.07 -7.97 13.00
C GLU A 161 -9.11 -9.37 13.64
N ALA A 162 -9.94 -10.29 13.12
CA ALA A 162 -9.96 -11.67 13.59
C ALA A 162 -8.67 -12.45 13.28
N ALA A 163 -7.97 -12.09 12.20
CA ALA A 163 -6.67 -12.68 11.87
C ALA A 163 -5.52 -12.05 12.66
N LEU A 164 -5.61 -10.74 12.93
CA LEU A 164 -4.64 -9.96 13.70
C LEU A 164 -4.74 -10.23 15.22
N GLY A 165 -5.96 -10.34 15.75
CA GLY A 165 -6.23 -10.44 17.18
C GLY A 165 -6.43 -9.11 17.90
N SER A 166 -6.39 -7.99 17.17
CA SER A 166 -6.65 -6.63 17.67
C SER A 166 -7.38 -5.79 16.62
N GLU A 167 -7.84 -4.60 17.03
CA GLU A 167 -8.45 -3.62 16.13
C GLU A 167 -7.41 -3.06 15.16
N VAL A 168 -7.83 -2.77 13.93
CA VAL A 168 -6.99 -2.08 12.94
C VAL A 168 -7.18 -0.57 13.06
N THR A 169 -6.10 0.19 12.89
CA THR A 169 -6.15 1.66 13.04
C THR A 169 -6.56 2.36 11.75
N GLY A 170 -6.11 1.87 10.61
CA GLY A 170 -6.37 2.50 9.32
C GLY A 170 -6.04 1.58 8.17
N GLY A 171 -5.91 2.16 6.98
CA GLY A 171 -5.71 1.36 5.78
C GLY A 171 -5.82 2.12 4.48
N ARG A 172 -6.04 1.37 3.40
CA ARG A 172 -6.17 1.87 2.04
C ARG A 172 -7.24 1.11 1.29
N GLN A 173 -8.00 1.76 0.41
CA GLN A 173 -8.92 1.10 -0.51
C GLN A 173 -8.15 0.56 -1.71
N HIS A 174 -8.42 -0.69 -2.08
CA HIS A 174 -7.87 -1.30 -3.27
C HIS A 174 -8.17 -0.43 -4.49
N TYR A 175 -7.17 -0.30 -5.36
CA TYR A 175 -7.22 0.55 -6.55
C TYR A 175 -7.33 2.06 -6.28
N LEU A 176 -7.08 2.52 -5.04
CA LEU A 176 -7.28 3.91 -4.62
C LEU A 176 -8.72 4.39 -4.87
N ASN A 177 -9.69 3.47 -4.76
CA ASN A 177 -11.09 3.81 -4.97
C ASN A 177 -11.59 4.67 -3.81
N LEU A 178 -11.94 5.92 -4.10
CA LEU A 178 -12.56 6.84 -3.16
C LEU A 178 -13.84 7.42 -3.74
N ALA A 179 -14.90 7.41 -2.92
CA ALA A 179 -16.13 8.16 -3.12
C ALA A 179 -16.31 9.15 -1.95
N PRO A 180 -17.14 10.20 -2.08
CA PRO A 180 -17.38 11.14 -0.97
C PRO A 180 -17.84 10.47 0.34
N GLU A 181 -18.46 9.30 0.26
CA GLU A 181 -18.93 8.53 1.41
C GLU A 181 -17.86 7.64 2.04
N THR A 182 -16.75 7.34 1.35
CA THR A 182 -15.74 6.37 1.78
C THR A 182 -15.16 6.70 3.15
N TRP A 183 -14.66 7.93 3.34
CA TRP A 183 -14.13 8.36 4.63
C TRP A 183 -15.21 8.40 5.73
N ARG A 184 -16.48 8.67 5.38
CA ARG A 184 -17.59 8.60 6.34
C ARG A 184 -17.83 7.16 6.79
N HIS A 185 -17.68 6.19 5.89
CA HIS A 185 -17.77 4.76 6.23
C HIS A 185 -16.62 4.34 7.14
N GLN A 186 -15.37 4.65 6.76
CA GLN A 186 -14.18 4.31 7.55
C GLN A 186 -14.24 4.93 8.96
N ARG A 187 -14.51 6.23 9.06
CA ARG A 187 -14.70 6.93 10.33
C ARG A 187 -15.82 6.33 11.19
N ALA A 188 -16.96 5.98 10.58
CA ALA A 188 -18.09 5.38 11.31
C ALA A 188 -17.80 3.95 11.81
N LEU A 189 -16.76 3.29 11.29
CA LEU A 189 -16.30 1.99 11.74
C LEU A 189 -15.11 2.09 12.73
N GLY A 190 -14.71 3.30 13.11
CA GLY A 190 -13.65 3.52 14.10
C GLY A 190 -12.23 3.57 13.53
N LEU A 191 -12.06 3.52 12.21
CA LEU A 191 -10.76 3.76 11.59
C LEU A 191 -10.35 5.22 11.82
N ARG A 192 -9.09 5.44 12.17
CA ARG A 192 -8.51 6.75 12.48
C ARG A 192 -7.88 7.42 11.27
N TYR A 193 -7.46 6.65 10.26
CA TYR A 193 -6.91 7.21 9.05
C TYR A 193 -7.23 6.43 7.76
N ASP A 194 -7.07 7.12 6.63
CA ASP A 194 -7.06 6.56 5.27
C ASP A 194 -5.81 6.98 4.49
N ALA A 195 -5.24 6.07 3.70
CA ALA A 195 -4.06 6.30 2.86
C ALA A 195 -4.37 6.13 1.36
N SER A 196 -5.63 6.33 0.94
CA SER A 196 -6.09 6.04 -0.43
C SER A 196 -6.04 7.23 -1.37
N LEU A 197 -5.99 8.46 -0.84
CA LEU A 197 -6.03 9.68 -1.66
C LEU A 197 -4.75 9.82 -2.49
N GLY A 198 -4.80 9.47 -3.77
CA GLY A 198 -3.69 9.73 -4.70
C GLY A 198 -3.90 9.16 -6.08
N SER A 199 -2.79 8.97 -6.81
CA SER A 199 -2.76 8.44 -8.16
C SER A 199 -1.95 7.15 -8.25
N SER A 200 -2.40 6.24 -9.13
CA SER A 200 -1.62 5.08 -9.55
C SER A 200 -0.74 5.35 -10.77
N ASP A 201 -1.03 6.44 -11.49
CA ASP A 201 -0.45 6.75 -12.80
C ASP A 201 0.59 7.89 -12.69
N ASP A 202 0.45 8.74 -11.66
CA ASP A 202 1.31 9.89 -11.38
C ASP A 202 1.87 9.78 -9.96
N TYR A 203 2.96 10.51 -9.69
CA TYR A 203 3.59 10.65 -8.38
C TYR A 203 3.92 12.13 -8.13
N GLY A 204 3.95 12.53 -6.86
CA GLY A 204 4.16 13.91 -6.45
C GLY A 204 3.19 14.33 -5.34
N PHE A 205 3.11 15.63 -5.10
CA PHE A 205 2.32 16.22 -4.01
C PHE A 205 1.02 16.86 -4.52
N ASP A 206 0.34 16.23 -5.49
CA ASP A 206 -0.90 16.74 -6.12
C ASP A 206 -2.04 17.01 -5.12
N HIS A 207 -1.96 16.41 -3.93
CA HIS A 207 -2.93 16.56 -2.85
C HIS A 207 -2.38 17.35 -1.65
N GLY A 208 -1.30 18.09 -1.84
CA GLY A 208 -0.62 18.89 -0.83
C GLY A 208 0.51 18.16 -0.14
N TYR A 209 1.22 18.90 0.72
CA TYR A 209 2.39 18.43 1.47
C TYR A 209 2.05 17.85 2.84
N GLY A 210 0.80 17.97 3.31
CA GLY A 210 0.40 17.59 4.66
C GLY A 210 -0.74 16.59 4.74
N VAL A 211 -1.06 16.22 5.98
CA VAL A 211 -2.23 15.43 6.37
C VAL A 211 -3.51 16.20 6.06
N ARG A 212 -4.53 15.53 5.53
CA ARG A 212 -5.85 16.14 5.30
C ARG A 212 -6.84 15.74 6.38
N ARG A 213 -7.73 16.68 6.72
CA ARG A 213 -8.79 16.52 7.73
C ARG A 213 -10.16 16.72 7.07
N PRO A 214 -10.76 15.69 6.45
CA PRO A 214 -12.01 15.86 5.69
C PRO A 214 -13.23 16.23 6.53
N PHE A 215 -13.16 16.10 7.86
CA PHE A 215 -14.27 16.36 8.77
C PHE A 215 -13.92 17.36 9.89
N ASP A 216 -12.76 18.02 9.80
CA ASP A 216 -12.22 18.90 10.84
C ASP A 216 -12.18 18.23 12.24
N ASP A 217 -11.83 16.93 12.27
CA ASP A 217 -11.71 16.12 13.48
C ASP A 217 -10.54 15.14 13.41
N ASP A 218 -10.48 14.20 14.36
CA ASP A 218 -9.38 13.22 14.53
C ASP A 218 -9.14 12.30 13.33
N PHE A 219 -10.03 12.26 12.33
CA PHE A 219 -9.85 11.41 11.16
C PHE A 219 -8.83 12.02 10.19
N ALA A 220 -7.70 11.33 10.01
CA ALA A 220 -6.61 11.75 9.15
C ALA A 220 -6.68 11.09 7.76
N VAL A 221 -6.32 11.84 6.72
CA VAL A 221 -6.05 11.28 5.40
C VAL A 221 -4.60 11.58 5.06
N PHE A 222 -3.83 10.53 4.79
CA PHE A 222 -2.45 10.59 4.35
C PHE A 222 -2.41 10.46 2.82
N PRO A 223 -2.21 11.56 2.07
CA PRO A 223 -2.18 11.47 0.62
C PRO A 223 -1.00 10.62 0.14
N LEU A 224 -1.23 9.81 -0.87
CA LEU A 224 -0.19 9.00 -1.51
C LEU A 224 0.68 9.89 -2.39
N THR A 225 1.97 9.96 -2.05
CA THR A 225 2.98 10.70 -2.80
C THR A 225 3.53 9.88 -3.96
N ALA A 226 3.83 8.60 -3.75
CA ALA A 226 4.33 7.75 -4.81
C ALA A 226 3.92 6.29 -4.65
N MET A 227 3.50 5.71 -5.77
CA MET A 227 3.34 4.27 -5.92
C MET A 227 4.47 3.72 -6.78
N GLU A 228 5.01 2.57 -6.45
CA GLU A 228 6.14 2.00 -7.20
C GLU A 228 5.83 1.80 -8.69
N GLN A 229 4.56 1.61 -9.04
CA GLN A 229 4.14 1.45 -10.44
C GLN A 229 4.10 2.77 -11.24
N ALA A 230 3.99 3.92 -10.58
CA ALA A 230 4.02 5.23 -11.23
C ALA A 230 5.45 5.71 -11.51
N LEU A 231 6.43 5.18 -10.77
CA LEU A 231 7.84 5.50 -10.95
C LEU A 231 8.41 4.87 -12.24
N PRO A 232 9.48 5.45 -12.82
CA PRO A 232 10.23 4.79 -13.89
C PRO A 232 10.65 3.37 -13.50
N ASP A 233 10.56 2.41 -14.44
CA ASP A 233 10.90 1.01 -14.18
C ASP A 233 12.40 0.84 -13.89
N PRO A 234 12.81 0.53 -12.64
CA PRO A 234 14.22 0.41 -12.26
C PRO A 234 14.91 -0.80 -12.91
N GLY A 235 14.15 -1.73 -13.47
CA GLY A 235 14.66 -2.84 -14.28
C GLY A 235 15.13 -2.42 -15.67
N ARG A 236 14.62 -1.29 -16.16
CA ARG A 236 14.98 -0.69 -17.45
C ARG A 236 15.99 0.44 -17.29
N ASP A 237 15.71 1.36 -16.36
CA ASP A 237 16.54 2.54 -16.09
C ASP A 237 16.51 2.85 -14.60
N TYR A 238 17.49 2.29 -13.87
CA TYR A 238 17.61 2.50 -12.43
C TYR A 238 17.91 3.95 -12.09
N ASP A 239 18.72 4.64 -12.90
CA ASP A 239 19.18 5.99 -12.58
C ASP A 239 18.02 6.98 -12.71
N ALA A 240 17.15 6.80 -13.72
CA ALA A 240 15.92 7.58 -13.83
C ALA A 240 14.93 7.31 -12.67
N ALA A 241 14.77 6.05 -12.28
CA ALA A 241 13.91 5.68 -11.15
C ALA A 241 14.45 6.26 -9.82
N TRP A 242 15.77 6.23 -9.64
CA TRP A 242 16.44 6.81 -8.48
C TRP A 242 16.30 8.34 -8.45
N ALA A 243 16.54 9.01 -9.57
CA ALA A 243 16.39 10.46 -9.66
C ALA A 243 14.98 10.91 -9.27
N ALA A 244 13.94 10.20 -9.73
CA ALA A 244 12.56 10.49 -9.33
C ALA A 244 12.34 10.36 -7.81
N CYS A 245 12.89 9.31 -7.18
CA CYS A 245 12.82 9.15 -5.72
C CYS A 245 13.59 10.26 -4.99
N GLU A 246 14.78 10.63 -5.47
CA GLU A 246 15.60 11.67 -4.86
C GLU A 246 14.93 13.03 -4.96
N ASP A 247 14.40 13.40 -6.12
CA ASP A 247 13.64 14.64 -6.33
C ASP A 247 12.43 14.73 -5.38
N LEU A 248 11.68 13.64 -5.21
CA LEU A 248 10.56 13.58 -4.27
C LEU A 248 10.97 13.79 -2.81
N LEU A 249 12.11 13.22 -2.39
CA LEU A 249 12.61 13.37 -1.03
C LEU A 249 13.15 14.78 -0.77
N GLU A 250 13.82 15.39 -1.76
CA GLU A 250 14.26 16.77 -1.66
C GLU A 250 13.08 17.73 -1.62
N GLU A 251 12.06 17.52 -2.46
CA GLU A 251 10.83 18.30 -2.43
C GLU A 251 10.08 18.12 -1.11
N ALA A 252 10.03 16.91 -0.56
CA ALA A 252 9.41 16.64 0.75
C ALA A 252 10.09 17.44 1.87
N ARG A 253 11.44 17.40 1.91
CA ARG A 253 12.23 18.15 2.89
C ARG A 253 12.04 19.66 2.74
N ASP A 254 12.09 20.17 1.52
CA ASP A 254 12.01 21.62 1.27
C ASP A 254 10.62 22.21 1.59
N ASN A 255 9.60 21.36 1.82
CA ASN A 255 8.23 21.75 2.12
C ASN A 255 7.70 21.22 3.47
N ASP A 256 8.56 20.68 4.33
CA ASP A 256 8.16 20.08 5.62
C ASP A 256 7.04 19.04 5.46
N ALA A 257 7.17 18.16 4.47
CA ALA A 257 6.06 17.33 4.00
C ALA A 257 5.84 16.05 4.83
N VAL A 258 4.59 15.59 4.87
CA VAL A 258 4.23 14.22 5.22
C VAL A 258 4.02 13.43 3.93
N ALA A 259 5.08 12.79 3.45
CA ALA A 259 5.06 11.99 2.24
C ALA A 259 4.63 10.55 2.55
N THR A 260 3.80 9.93 1.71
CA THR A 260 3.43 8.51 1.84
C THR A 260 3.83 7.73 0.60
N VAL A 261 4.50 6.60 0.77
CA VAL A 261 4.89 5.71 -0.34
C VAL A 261 4.24 4.35 -0.23
N LEU A 262 3.86 3.80 -1.39
CA LEU A 262 3.23 2.49 -1.53
C LEU A 262 4.13 1.57 -2.35
N TRP A 263 4.37 0.37 -1.81
CA TRP A 263 5.04 -0.71 -2.54
C TRP A 263 4.31 -2.04 -2.39
N HIS A 264 4.00 -2.72 -3.48
CA HIS A 264 3.47 -4.09 -3.38
C HIS A 264 4.62 -5.09 -3.18
N PRO A 265 4.62 -5.93 -2.13
CA PRO A 265 5.74 -6.84 -1.84
C PRO A 265 6.17 -7.72 -3.02
N ARG A 266 5.23 -8.14 -3.89
CA ARG A 266 5.55 -8.91 -5.10
C ARG A 266 6.59 -8.23 -6.00
N HIS A 267 6.63 -6.89 -6.03
CA HIS A 267 7.58 -6.10 -6.84
C HIS A 267 9.01 -6.22 -6.31
N PHE A 268 9.23 -6.74 -5.10
CA PHE A 268 10.57 -7.03 -4.62
C PHE A 268 11.18 -8.31 -5.20
N SER A 269 10.41 -9.10 -5.96
CA SER A 269 10.91 -10.26 -6.69
C SER A 269 11.91 -9.86 -7.77
N HIS A 270 13.20 -9.99 -7.49
CA HIS A 270 14.27 -9.58 -8.41
C HIS A 270 14.15 -10.17 -9.84
N ARG A 271 13.62 -11.39 -9.98
CA ARG A 271 13.50 -12.04 -11.30
C ARG A 271 12.29 -11.56 -12.11
N ASP A 272 11.22 -11.20 -11.43
CA ASP A 272 10.00 -10.67 -12.07
C ASP A 272 10.10 -9.15 -12.27
N PHE A 273 10.59 -8.45 -11.25
CA PHE A 273 10.63 -6.99 -11.14
C PHE A 273 12.03 -6.55 -10.67
N PRO A 274 13.04 -6.61 -11.55
CA PRO A 274 14.41 -6.26 -11.19
C PRO A 274 14.52 -4.80 -10.74
N GLY A 275 15.35 -4.53 -9.73
CA GLY A 275 15.69 -3.17 -9.29
C GLY A 275 14.79 -2.60 -8.19
N TYR A 276 13.52 -3.00 -8.07
CA TYR A 276 12.57 -2.44 -7.12
C TYR A 276 13.00 -2.56 -5.63
N LEU A 277 13.46 -3.73 -5.18
CA LEU A 277 13.93 -3.89 -3.79
C LEU A 277 15.15 -3.02 -3.48
N ARG A 278 16.04 -2.82 -4.47
CA ARG A 278 17.20 -1.93 -4.34
C ARG A 278 16.75 -0.48 -4.27
N LEU A 279 15.79 -0.09 -5.11
CA LEU A 279 15.22 1.26 -5.13
C LEU A 279 14.53 1.59 -3.81
N TYR A 280 13.73 0.66 -3.27
CA TYR A 280 13.08 0.82 -1.97
C TYR A 280 14.10 1.05 -0.84
N ARG A 281 15.12 0.19 -0.75
CA ARG A 281 16.20 0.36 0.23
C ARG A 281 16.87 1.73 0.11
N ALA A 282 17.25 2.14 -1.11
CA ALA A 282 17.91 3.42 -1.35
C ALA A 282 17.03 4.61 -0.97
N LEU A 283 15.72 4.53 -1.24
CA LEU A 283 14.74 5.57 -0.86
C LEU A 283 14.67 5.72 0.66
N VAL A 284 14.58 4.62 1.40
CA VAL A 284 14.52 4.66 2.87
C VAL A 284 15.85 5.16 3.46
N GLU A 285 16.99 4.67 2.97
CA GLU A 285 18.33 5.13 3.39
C GLU A 285 18.47 6.65 3.19
N ARG A 286 18.07 7.15 2.02
CA ARG A 286 18.18 8.58 1.70
C ARG A 286 17.22 9.44 2.51
N ALA A 287 16.00 8.97 2.79
CA ALA A 287 15.07 9.68 3.65
C ALA A 287 15.65 9.87 5.06
N LEU A 288 16.23 8.81 5.63
CA LEU A 288 16.92 8.86 6.93
C LEU A 288 18.12 9.83 6.89
N ASP A 289 18.95 9.78 5.84
CA ASP A 289 20.09 10.68 5.66
C ASP A 289 19.69 12.15 5.55
N LEU A 290 18.48 12.42 5.03
CA LEU A 290 17.90 13.76 4.91
C LEU A 290 17.17 14.23 6.18
N GLY A 291 17.16 13.42 7.25
CA GLY A 291 16.54 13.79 8.53
C GLY A 291 15.03 13.52 8.60
N ALA A 292 14.50 12.64 7.74
CA ALA A 292 13.09 12.26 7.80
C ALA A 292 12.75 11.49 9.08
N TRP A 293 11.54 11.68 9.60
CA TRP A 293 10.87 10.67 10.40
C TRP A 293 10.39 9.56 9.44
N VAL A 294 10.68 8.29 9.72
CA VAL A 294 10.35 7.18 8.82
C VAL A 294 9.66 6.06 9.59
N GLY A 295 8.43 5.74 9.21
CA GLY A 295 7.63 4.75 9.94
C GLY A 295 6.28 4.44 9.30
N PRO A 296 5.46 3.59 9.96
CA PRO A 296 4.11 3.29 9.52
C PRO A 296 3.15 4.46 9.85
N PRO A 297 2.08 4.67 9.07
CA PRO A 297 1.13 5.77 9.32
C PRO A 297 0.46 5.74 10.70
N GLY A 298 0.19 4.56 11.26
CA GLY A 298 -0.37 4.43 12.60
C GLY A 298 0.56 4.94 13.70
N GLU A 299 1.87 4.67 13.61
CA GLU A 299 2.84 5.21 14.56
C GLU A 299 3.04 6.71 14.38
N PHE A 300 3.01 7.19 13.13
CA PHE A 300 3.04 8.62 12.84
C PHE A 300 1.85 9.34 13.46
N TYR A 301 0.65 8.76 13.33
CA TYR A 301 -0.58 9.32 13.89
C TYR A 301 -0.48 9.59 15.39
N GLU A 302 0.10 8.65 16.15
CA GLU A 302 0.33 8.82 17.59
C GLU A 302 1.46 9.83 17.87
N THR A 303 2.57 9.71 17.15
CA THR A 303 3.78 10.54 17.39
C THR A 303 3.53 12.01 17.09
N ALA A 304 2.68 12.28 16.09
CA ALA A 304 2.28 13.62 15.69
C ALA A 304 1.03 14.13 16.43
N GLU A 305 0.55 13.40 17.45
CA GLU A 305 -0.59 13.78 18.30
C GLU A 305 -1.87 14.10 17.49
N LEU A 306 -2.13 13.36 16.40
CA LEU A 306 -3.23 13.68 15.48
C LEU A 306 -4.62 13.43 16.07
N GLY A 307 -4.72 12.67 17.16
CA GLY A 307 -5.98 12.34 17.84
C GLY A 307 -6.29 13.20 19.06
N GLU A 308 -5.55 14.29 19.29
CA GLU A 308 -5.72 15.20 20.44
C GLU A 308 -6.33 16.57 20.09
#